data_AF-A0A0M8Y987-F1
#
_entry.id   AF-A0A0M8Y987-F1
#
_cell.length_a   1.000
_cell.length_b   1.000
_cell.length_c   1.000
_cell.angle_alpha   90.00
_cell.angle_beta   90.00
_cell.angle_gamma   90.00
#
_symmetry.space_group_name_H-M   'P 1'
#
loop_
_entity.id
_entity.type
_entity.pdbx_description
1 polymer ?
#
loop_
_entity_poly.entity_id
_entity_poly.type
_entity_poly.pdbx_seq_one_letter_code
_entity_poly.pdbx_strand_id
1 'polypeptide(L)'
;MAQPTATLRVVAGDAVLLLERRFAADPERVWRAVSDPAELARWFPAAIDGDLRVGGHLRFTFSEDPADAGDGGEGQVTEFEPPRVFGFLWNRDALRFEVAPDGTEAGGTRFTLTHVAGGGALGRVAAAGTAHGWDTCLAALEDLLEGREPEAAPEAASDRLAAVERYVAEFGLDEGTAVTTPDGYVVSFTRDLLWTPLDDAWAALTGGGEVEAATAPPVGAVNDDVGAGPVTEADPPRVLEYTWTHEGAAAGTVRWELIHDPELGNRVELTQTVPEHLGSVLPTALAAWHTHLERYFAAVNGDVRGPWPRERAEELRGRYAARLG
;
A
#
# COMPACT_ATOMS: atom_id res chain seq x y z
N MET A 1 16.94 11.59 4.94
CA MET A 1 15.87 10.58 4.74
C MET A 1 16.08 9.95 3.37
N ALA A 2 16.17 8.61 3.29
CA ALA A 2 16.58 7.88 2.08
C ALA A 2 15.49 7.89 1.00
N GLN A 3 15.88 7.93 -0.28
CA GLN A 3 14.96 7.90 -1.42
C GLN A 3 14.26 6.53 -1.57
N PRO A 4 13.08 6.47 -2.21
CA PRO A 4 12.45 5.21 -2.60
C PRO A 4 13.47 4.34 -3.35
N THR A 5 13.61 3.07 -2.95
CA THR A 5 14.55 2.15 -3.58
C THR A 5 13.87 1.05 -4.41
N ALA A 6 12.58 0.84 -4.16
CA ALA A 6 11.75 -0.07 -4.94
C ALA A 6 11.18 0.62 -6.18
N THR A 7 11.08 -0.15 -7.26
CA THR A 7 10.30 0.26 -8.44
C THR A 7 9.09 -0.65 -8.59
N LEU A 8 7.94 -0.09 -8.95
CA LEU A 8 6.72 -0.83 -9.22
C LEU A 8 6.49 -0.94 -10.73
N ARG A 9 6.20 -2.15 -11.20
CA ARG A 9 5.77 -2.44 -12.58
C ARG A 9 4.50 -3.25 -12.56
N VAL A 10 3.75 -3.21 -13.66
CA VAL A 10 2.64 -4.13 -13.89
C VAL A 10 3.05 -5.08 -15.00
N VAL A 11 3.06 -6.38 -14.72
CA VAL A 11 3.43 -7.43 -15.69
C VAL A 11 2.28 -8.42 -15.76
N ALA A 12 1.69 -8.58 -16.95
CA ALA A 12 0.55 -9.47 -17.18
C ALA A 12 -0.67 -9.25 -16.23
N GLY A 13 -0.79 -8.05 -15.65
CA GLY A 13 -1.87 -7.69 -14.72
C GLY A 13 -1.46 -7.70 -13.24
N ASP A 14 -0.31 -8.28 -12.90
CA ASP A 14 0.19 -8.36 -11.52
C ASP A 14 1.18 -7.24 -11.22
N ALA A 15 1.15 -6.77 -9.97
CA ALA A 15 2.08 -5.79 -9.44
C ALA A 15 3.42 -6.46 -9.13
N VAL A 16 4.50 -5.91 -9.67
CA VAL A 16 5.87 -6.43 -9.49
C VAL A 16 6.72 -5.33 -8.87
N LEU A 17 7.13 -5.55 -7.63
CA LEU A 17 8.14 -4.74 -6.94
C LEU A 17 9.52 -5.29 -7.25
N LEU A 18 10.41 -4.42 -7.69
CA LEU A 18 11.82 -4.73 -7.92
C LEU A 18 12.67 -3.85 -6.99
N LEU A 19 13.46 -4.49 -6.14
CA LEU A 19 14.41 -3.85 -5.24
C LEU A 19 15.82 -4.35 -5.54
N GLU A 20 16.76 -3.43 -5.70
CA GLU A 20 18.18 -3.75 -5.87
C GLU A 20 18.97 -3.22 -4.68
N ARG A 21 19.92 -4.02 -4.20
CA ARG A 21 20.92 -3.64 -3.20
C ARG A 21 22.30 -4.05 -3.64
N ARG A 22 23.30 -3.29 -3.21
CA ARG A 22 24.71 -3.63 -3.37
C ARG A 22 25.32 -3.81 -2.01
N PHE A 23 25.93 -4.96 -1.78
CA PHE A 23 26.57 -5.32 -0.52
C PHE A 23 28.07 -5.43 -0.70
N ALA A 24 28.83 -4.92 0.27
CA ALA A 24 30.28 -5.07 0.37
C ALA A 24 30.67 -6.46 0.93
N ALA A 25 30.05 -7.52 0.39
CA ALA A 25 30.28 -8.91 0.78
C ALA A 25 30.37 -9.80 -0.47
N ASP A 26 31.09 -10.91 -0.38
CA ASP A 26 31.23 -11.88 -1.46
C ASP A 26 29.88 -12.57 -1.77
N PRO A 27 29.61 -12.95 -3.04
CA PRO A 27 28.36 -13.58 -3.45
C PRO A 27 27.97 -14.80 -2.60
N GLU A 28 28.94 -15.61 -2.20
CA GLU A 28 28.72 -16.79 -1.36
C GLU A 28 28.22 -16.42 0.05
N ARG A 29 28.70 -15.30 0.61
CA ARG A 29 28.25 -14.81 1.92
C ARG A 29 26.82 -14.28 1.85
N VAL A 30 26.50 -13.52 0.80
CA VAL A 30 25.14 -13.02 0.57
C VAL A 30 24.20 -14.17 0.28
N TRP A 31 24.60 -15.13 -0.56
CA TRP A 31 23.83 -16.33 -0.84
C TRP A 31 23.45 -17.07 0.44
N ARG A 32 24.42 -17.28 1.36
CA ARG A 32 24.14 -17.90 2.65
C ARG A 32 23.10 -17.10 3.45
N ALA A 33 23.21 -15.78 3.51
CA ALA A 33 22.26 -14.93 4.24
C ALA A 33 20.82 -14.99 3.69
N VAL A 34 20.66 -15.29 2.38
CA VAL A 34 19.35 -15.33 1.71
C VAL A 34 18.87 -16.74 1.40
N SER A 35 19.56 -17.80 1.83
CA SER A 35 19.16 -19.20 1.57
C SER A 35 19.30 -20.13 2.77
N ASP A 36 20.13 -19.80 3.77
CA ASP A 36 20.18 -20.53 5.04
C ASP A 36 19.01 -20.07 5.92
N PRO A 37 18.09 -20.97 6.33
CA PRO A 37 16.91 -20.59 7.11
C PRO A 37 17.23 -19.81 8.40
N ALA A 38 18.34 -20.13 9.08
CA ALA A 38 18.72 -19.50 10.33
C ALA A 38 19.27 -18.08 10.12
N GLU A 39 19.90 -17.80 8.98
CA GLU A 39 20.30 -16.43 8.65
C GLU A 39 19.16 -15.62 8.04
N LEU A 40 18.31 -16.27 7.23
CA LEU A 40 17.17 -15.63 6.57
C LEU A 40 16.15 -15.10 7.60
N ALA A 41 15.88 -15.85 8.66
CA ALA A 41 15.02 -15.43 9.77
C ALA A 41 15.49 -14.15 10.50
N ARG A 42 16.75 -13.71 10.28
CA ARG A 42 17.29 -12.50 10.91
C ARG A 42 16.94 -11.19 10.19
N TRP A 43 16.41 -11.26 8.97
CA TRP A 43 16.10 -10.08 8.16
C TRP A 43 14.83 -10.19 7.34
N PHE A 44 14.48 -11.40 6.89
CA PHE A 44 13.23 -11.67 6.19
C PHE A 44 12.05 -11.53 7.17
N PRO A 45 10.87 -11.05 6.75
CA PRO A 45 9.75 -10.79 7.65
C PRO A 45 9.18 -12.02 8.35
N ALA A 46 9.59 -13.24 7.99
CA ALA A 46 9.16 -14.48 8.63
C ALA A 46 10.32 -15.49 8.75
N ALA A 47 10.23 -16.42 9.68
CA ALA A 47 11.05 -17.63 9.63
C ALA A 47 10.50 -18.58 8.56
N ILE A 48 11.38 -19.27 7.83
CA ILE A 48 11.02 -20.25 6.81
C ILE A 48 11.48 -21.64 7.27
N ASP A 49 10.55 -22.59 7.32
CA ASP A 49 10.85 -24.02 7.55
C ASP A 49 10.34 -24.86 6.37
N GLY A 50 11.05 -25.95 6.04
CA GLY A 50 10.63 -26.86 4.96
C GLY A 50 11.76 -27.42 4.09
N ASP A 51 11.36 -28.01 2.95
CA ASP A 51 12.30 -28.58 1.97
C ASP A 51 12.67 -27.54 0.91
N LEU A 52 13.94 -27.11 0.88
CA LEU A 52 14.44 -26.10 -0.06
C LEU A 52 14.65 -26.62 -1.49
N ARG A 53 14.31 -27.89 -1.79
CA ARG A 53 14.31 -28.41 -3.16
C ARG A 53 13.15 -27.82 -3.95
N VAL A 54 13.32 -27.64 -5.26
CA VAL A 54 12.23 -27.23 -6.16
C VAL A 54 11.02 -28.14 -5.98
N GLY A 55 9.85 -27.55 -5.77
CA GLY A 55 8.59 -28.24 -5.45
C GLY A 55 8.41 -28.58 -3.97
N GLY A 56 9.42 -28.37 -3.14
CA GLY A 56 9.37 -28.55 -1.69
C GLY A 56 8.45 -27.53 -1.02
N HIS A 57 7.71 -27.99 -0.02
CA HIS A 57 6.75 -27.17 0.72
C HIS A 57 7.46 -26.33 1.79
N LEU A 58 7.00 -25.09 1.95
CA LEU A 58 7.51 -24.13 2.91
C LEU A 58 6.40 -23.70 3.88
N ARG A 59 6.77 -23.49 5.14
CA ARG A 59 5.93 -22.89 6.17
C ARG A 59 6.58 -21.61 6.68
N PHE A 60 5.77 -20.57 6.86
CA PHE A 60 6.21 -19.27 7.33
C PHE A 60 5.64 -18.96 8.71
N THR A 61 6.44 -18.35 9.58
CA THR A 61 6.00 -17.87 10.90
C THR A 61 6.56 -16.49 11.22
N PHE A 62 5.73 -15.55 11.64
CA PHE A 62 6.15 -14.17 11.92
C PHE A 62 6.94 -14.00 13.23
N SER A 63 6.84 -14.96 14.13
CA SER A 63 7.61 -15.00 15.38
C SER A 63 8.23 -16.37 15.57
N GLU A 64 9.47 -16.38 16.06
CA GLU A 64 10.13 -17.60 16.53
C GLU A 64 9.65 -18.01 17.94
N ASP A 65 8.99 -17.12 18.68
CA ASP A 65 8.36 -17.45 19.96
C ASP A 65 7.10 -18.29 19.70
N PRO A 66 7.05 -19.57 20.10
CA PRO A 66 5.88 -20.42 19.89
C PRO A 66 4.61 -19.90 20.56
N ALA A 67 4.72 -19.04 21.57
CA ALA A 67 3.58 -18.41 22.23
C ALA A 67 2.92 -17.32 21.38
N ASP A 68 3.69 -16.67 20.50
CA ASP A 68 3.27 -15.57 19.64
C ASP A 68 3.52 -15.86 18.13
N ALA A 69 3.74 -17.13 17.79
CA ALA A 69 3.95 -17.61 16.43
C ALA A 69 2.65 -17.48 15.65
N GLY A 70 2.38 -16.27 15.15
CA GLY A 70 1.34 -16.04 14.15
C GLY A 70 1.62 -16.91 12.93
N ASP A 71 0.55 -17.46 12.34
CA ASP A 71 0.64 -18.21 11.09
C ASP A 71 1.06 -17.26 9.96
N GLY A 72 2.29 -17.43 9.46
CA GLY A 72 2.79 -16.69 8.31
C GLY A 72 2.29 -17.26 6.98
N GLY A 73 1.60 -18.41 7.02
CA GLY A 73 1.06 -19.10 5.87
C GLY A 73 2.02 -20.12 5.26
N GLU A 74 1.74 -20.49 4.03
CA GLU A 74 2.37 -21.61 3.34
C GLU A 74 2.95 -21.20 1.98
N GLY A 75 3.85 -22.02 1.46
CA GLY A 75 4.45 -21.78 0.17
C GLY A 75 5.13 -22.99 -0.43
N GLN A 76 5.84 -22.74 -1.53
CA GLN A 76 6.55 -23.76 -2.27
C GLN A 76 7.77 -23.17 -2.97
N VAL A 77 8.89 -23.89 -2.97
CA VAL A 77 10.07 -23.52 -3.74
C VAL A 77 9.79 -23.66 -5.24
N THR A 78 10.02 -22.60 -6.00
CA THR A 78 9.83 -22.57 -7.46
C THR A 78 11.16 -22.65 -8.21
N GLU A 79 12.23 -22.12 -7.63
CA GLU A 79 13.58 -22.12 -8.21
C GLU A 79 14.63 -22.19 -7.10
N PHE A 80 15.65 -23.03 -7.27
CA PHE A 80 16.74 -23.10 -6.31
C PHE A 80 18.03 -23.46 -7.04
N GLU A 81 18.84 -22.43 -7.33
CA GLU A 81 20.10 -22.55 -8.07
C GLU A 81 21.25 -21.93 -7.27
N PRO A 82 21.81 -22.63 -6.26
CA PRO A 82 22.94 -22.11 -5.50
C PRO A 82 24.17 -21.79 -6.36
N PRO A 83 24.91 -20.70 -6.11
CA PRO A 83 24.67 -19.65 -5.12
C PRO A 83 23.96 -18.40 -5.70
N ARG A 84 23.06 -18.58 -6.69
CA ARG A 84 22.57 -17.49 -7.55
C ARG A 84 21.10 -17.15 -7.34
N VAL A 85 20.22 -18.14 -7.25
CA VAL A 85 18.77 -17.89 -7.27
C VAL A 85 18.01 -18.71 -6.25
N PHE A 86 17.17 -18.04 -5.46
CA PHE A 86 16.15 -18.66 -4.64
C PHE A 86 14.79 -18.03 -4.95
N GLY A 87 13.90 -18.81 -5.57
CA GLY A 87 12.53 -18.43 -5.88
C GLY A 87 11.54 -19.30 -5.11
N PHE A 88 10.51 -18.69 -4.57
CA PHE A 88 9.46 -19.37 -3.83
C PHE A 88 8.13 -18.62 -3.87
N LEU A 89 7.05 -19.38 -3.71
CA LEU A 89 5.72 -18.84 -3.43
C LEU A 89 5.58 -18.61 -1.94
N TRP A 90 4.87 -17.55 -1.57
CA TRP A 90 4.44 -17.29 -0.21
C TRP A 90 3.00 -16.79 -0.24
N ASN A 91 2.07 -17.62 0.22
CA ASN A 91 0.64 -17.39 0.05
C ASN A 91 0.28 -17.17 -1.43
N ARG A 92 -0.17 -15.96 -1.74
CA ARG A 92 -0.53 -15.50 -3.09
C ARG A 92 0.63 -14.90 -3.88
N ASP A 93 1.75 -14.64 -3.20
CA ASP A 93 2.89 -13.90 -3.74
C ASP A 93 3.94 -14.84 -4.30
N ALA A 94 4.72 -14.34 -5.26
CA ALA A 94 5.93 -14.99 -5.72
C ALA A 94 7.13 -14.10 -5.45
N LEU A 95 8.11 -14.64 -4.72
CA LEU A 95 9.37 -13.99 -4.44
C LEU A 95 10.49 -14.65 -5.23
N ARG A 96 11.43 -13.83 -5.69
CA ARG A 96 12.66 -14.30 -6.32
C ARG A 96 13.83 -13.45 -5.86
N PHE A 97 14.81 -14.13 -5.29
CA PHE A 97 16.08 -13.58 -4.82
C PHE A 97 17.17 -13.93 -5.81
N GLU A 98 17.90 -12.93 -6.28
CA GLU A 98 19.04 -13.12 -7.18
C GLU A 98 20.31 -12.54 -6.56
N VAL A 99 21.38 -13.31 -6.63
CA VAL A 99 22.71 -12.97 -6.17
C VAL A 99 23.66 -13.00 -7.36
N ALA A 100 24.30 -11.86 -7.64
CA ALA A 100 25.29 -11.75 -8.70
C ALA A 100 26.49 -10.91 -8.23
N PRO A 101 27.71 -11.16 -8.73
CA PRO A 101 28.82 -10.23 -8.53
C PRO A 101 28.43 -8.81 -9.01
N ASP A 102 28.79 -7.77 -8.26
CA ASP A 102 28.47 -6.38 -8.64
C ASP A 102 29.23 -5.94 -9.92
N GLY A 103 30.35 -6.62 -10.22
CA GLY A 103 31.15 -6.38 -11.42
C GLY A 103 32.00 -5.10 -11.36
N THR A 104 32.09 -4.47 -10.19
CA THR A 104 32.97 -3.32 -9.94
C THR A 104 34.37 -3.78 -9.54
N GLU A 105 35.38 -2.92 -9.72
CA GLU A 105 36.77 -3.21 -9.33
C GLU A 105 36.94 -3.42 -7.81
N ALA A 106 36.06 -2.83 -7.01
CA ALA A 106 36.02 -2.99 -5.56
C ALA A 106 35.47 -4.36 -5.13
N GLY A 107 34.90 -5.15 -6.04
CA GLY A 107 34.19 -6.38 -5.73
C GLY A 107 32.82 -6.12 -5.09
N GLY A 108 32.24 -7.17 -4.49
CA GLY A 108 30.93 -7.12 -3.85
C GLY A 108 29.82 -7.78 -4.66
N THR A 109 28.59 -7.65 -4.15
CA THR A 109 27.44 -8.39 -4.63
C THR A 109 26.28 -7.46 -4.95
N ARG A 110 25.68 -7.64 -6.12
CA ARG A 110 24.35 -7.13 -6.43
C ARG A 110 23.30 -8.16 -6.02
N PHE A 111 22.41 -7.76 -5.14
CA PHE A 111 21.24 -8.52 -4.73
C PHE A 111 19.99 -7.90 -5.35
N THR A 112 19.14 -8.73 -5.95
CA THR A 112 17.87 -8.31 -6.51
C THR A 112 16.74 -9.11 -5.86
N LEU A 113 15.78 -8.39 -5.28
CA LEU A 113 14.52 -8.93 -4.81
C LEU A 113 13.43 -8.55 -5.80
N THR A 114 12.81 -9.57 -6.40
CA THR A 114 11.57 -9.43 -7.17
C THR A 114 10.42 -9.97 -6.33
N HIS A 115 9.43 -9.14 -6.06
CA HIS A 115 8.19 -9.52 -5.41
C HIS A 115 7.02 -9.30 -6.38
N VAL A 116 6.44 -10.39 -6.87
CA VAL A 116 5.16 -10.36 -7.59
C VAL A 116 4.06 -10.44 -6.54
N ALA A 117 3.39 -9.32 -6.30
CA ALA A 117 2.28 -9.23 -5.37
C ALA A 117 1.04 -9.88 -6.01
N GLY A 118 0.51 -10.93 -5.39
CA GLY A 118 -0.69 -11.61 -5.83
C GLY A 118 -1.91 -10.70 -5.69
N GLY A 119 -2.96 -10.95 -6.49
CA GLY A 119 -4.22 -10.20 -6.42
C GLY A 119 -4.43 -9.10 -7.42
N GLY A 120 -3.61 -9.09 -8.48
CA GLY A 120 -3.75 -8.17 -9.59
C GLY A 120 -3.83 -6.73 -9.11
N ALA A 121 -4.93 -6.05 -9.46
CA ALA A 121 -5.13 -4.64 -9.13
C ALA A 121 -5.11 -4.35 -7.62
N LEU A 122 -5.57 -5.27 -6.77
CA LEU A 122 -5.57 -5.05 -5.32
C LEU A 122 -4.16 -5.20 -4.72
N GLY A 123 -3.36 -6.16 -5.21
CA GLY A 123 -1.95 -6.25 -4.83
C GLY A 123 -1.16 -4.99 -5.17
N ARG A 124 -1.52 -4.31 -6.28
CA ARG A 124 -0.95 -3.00 -6.63
C ARG A 124 -1.24 -1.93 -5.58
N VAL A 125 -2.44 -1.92 -4.99
CA VAL A 125 -2.85 -0.92 -4.00
C VAL A 125 -1.99 -1.03 -2.73
N ALA A 126 -1.69 -2.25 -2.28
CA ALA A 126 -0.86 -2.53 -1.10
C ALA A 126 0.67 -2.42 -1.35
N ALA A 127 1.10 -2.10 -2.57
CA ALA A 127 2.50 -2.17 -2.97
C ALA A 127 3.40 -1.17 -2.23
N ALA A 128 2.88 -0.01 -1.82
CA ALA A 128 3.68 1.00 -1.10
C ALA A 128 4.07 0.55 0.32
N GLY A 129 3.11 0.01 1.09
CA GLY A 129 3.39 -0.56 2.41
C GLY A 129 4.37 -1.73 2.32
N THR A 130 4.17 -2.59 1.31
CA THR A 130 5.05 -3.71 1.01
C THR A 130 6.48 -3.27 0.66
N ALA A 131 6.63 -2.25 -0.19
CA ALA A 131 7.93 -1.71 -0.57
C ALA A 131 8.69 -1.13 0.64
N HIS A 132 8.00 -0.40 1.52
CA HIS A 132 8.60 0.09 2.77
C HIS A 132 9.02 -1.06 3.69
N GLY A 133 8.18 -2.08 3.84
CA GLY A 133 8.54 -3.28 4.61
C GLY A 133 9.82 -3.94 4.10
N TRP A 134 9.98 -4.04 2.77
CA TRP A 134 11.22 -4.53 2.18
C TRP A 134 12.42 -3.63 2.43
N ASP A 135 12.26 -2.30 2.44
CA ASP A 135 13.37 -1.40 2.81
C ASP A 135 13.89 -1.71 4.22
N THR A 136 13.00 -1.93 5.18
CA THR A 136 13.37 -2.32 6.55
C THR A 136 14.07 -3.67 6.58
N CYS A 137 13.52 -4.69 5.91
CA CYS A 137 14.12 -6.01 5.84
C CYS A 137 15.51 -5.99 5.17
N LEU A 138 15.67 -5.23 4.10
CA LEU A 138 16.94 -5.13 3.37
C LEU A 138 18.00 -4.33 4.15
N ALA A 139 17.59 -3.37 4.99
CA ALA A 139 18.49 -2.72 5.93
C ALA A 139 18.99 -3.71 7.00
N ALA A 140 18.11 -4.56 7.52
CA ALA A 140 18.51 -5.64 8.45
C ALA A 140 19.45 -6.67 7.81
N LEU A 141 19.26 -6.97 6.51
CA LEU A 141 20.20 -7.80 5.74
C LEU A 141 21.58 -7.13 5.61
N GLU A 142 21.62 -5.82 5.39
CA GLU A 142 22.88 -5.05 5.35
C GLU A 142 23.60 -5.11 6.70
N ASP A 143 22.89 -4.89 7.80
CA ASP A 143 23.44 -5.01 9.17
C ASP A 143 24.00 -6.43 9.43
N LEU A 144 23.24 -7.47 9.05
CA LEU A 144 23.65 -8.86 9.17
C LEU A 144 24.96 -9.16 8.41
N LEU A 145 25.10 -8.63 7.20
CA LEU A 145 26.28 -8.84 6.35
C LEU A 145 27.50 -8.10 6.87
N GLU A 146 27.31 -6.93 7.48
CA GLU A 146 28.38 -6.13 8.09
C GLU A 146 28.71 -6.55 9.53
N GLY A 147 27.92 -7.44 10.12
CA GLY A 147 28.08 -7.87 11.50
C GLY A 147 27.69 -6.78 12.52
N ARG A 148 26.83 -5.85 12.12
CA ARG A 148 26.22 -4.87 13.02
C ARG A 148 25.11 -5.54 13.83
N GLU A 149 24.99 -5.17 15.10
CA GLU A 149 23.80 -5.52 15.86
C GLU A 149 22.63 -4.63 15.39
N PRO A 150 21.41 -5.18 15.24
CA PRO A 150 20.25 -4.37 14.86
C PRO A 150 20.06 -3.26 15.88
N GLU A 151 20.01 -2.01 15.43
CA GLU A 151 19.62 -0.91 16.30
C GLU A 151 18.12 -1.07 16.61
N ALA A 152 17.81 -1.64 17.77
CA ALA A 152 16.45 -2.00 18.20
C ALA A 152 15.56 -0.79 18.56
N ALA A 153 15.73 0.34 17.88
CA ALA A 153 14.83 1.47 18.01
C ALA A 153 13.65 1.26 17.04
N PRO A 154 12.40 1.16 17.54
CA PRO A 154 11.24 1.17 16.66
C PRO A 154 11.28 2.43 15.79
N GLU A 155 11.10 2.27 14.48
CA GLU A 155 10.88 3.42 13.60
C GLU A 155 9.71 4.23 14.14
N ALA A 156 9.87 5.55 14.27
CA ALA A 156 8.78 6.40 14.70
C ALA A 156 7.62 6.26 13.71
N ALA A 157 6.38 6.15 14.21
CA ALA A 157 5.21 5.96 13.35
C ALA A 157 5.08 7.03 12.24
N SER A 158 5.52 8.26 12.53
CA SER A 158 5.60 9.37 11.57
C SER A 158 6.59 9.12 10.43
N ASP A 159 7.73 8.50 10.74
CA ASP A 159 8.78 8.22 9.75
C ASP A 159 8.32 7.11 8.80
N ARG A 160 7.69 6.07 9.36
CA ARG A 160 7.04 4.99 8.60
C ARG A 160 5.97 5.54 7.65
N LEU A 161 5.07 6.38 8.17
CA LEU A 161 4.01 6.98 7.37
C LEU A 161 4.59 7.82 6.21
N ALA A 162 5.53 8.70 6.50
CA ALA A 162 6.18 9.53 5.50
C ALA A 162 6.94 8.70 4.44
N ALA A 163 7.48 7.54 4.81
CA ALA A 163 8.11 6.62 3.86
C ALA A 163 7.09 5.93 2.94
N VAL A 164 5.98 5.43 3.49
CA VAL A 164 4.89 4.84 2.70
C VAL A 164 4.26 5.87 1.75
N GLU A 165 4.02 7.10 2.21
CA GLU A 165 3.47 8.18 1.38
C GLU A 165 4.36 8.52 0.18
N ARG A 166 5.69 8.42 0.32
CA ARG A 166 6.61 8.60 -0.80
C ARG A 166 6.44 7.51 -1.85
N TYR A 167 6.31 6.24 -1.43
CA TYR A 167 6.04 5.16 -2.37
C TYR A 167 4.67 5.30 -3.03
N VAL A 168 3.63 5.68 -2.28
CA VAL A 168 2.30 5.96 -2.83
C VAL A 168 2.38 6.98 -3.96
N ALA A 169 3.07 8.10 -3.73
CA ALA A 169 3.23 9.16 -4.72
C ALA A 169 4.09 8.72 -5.92
N GLU A 170 5.23 8.07 -5.67
CA GLU A 170 6.13 7.57 -6.71
C GLU A 170 5.43 6.55 -7.63
N PHE A 171 4.61 5.67 -7.05
CA PHE A 171 3.91 4.62 -7.76
C PHE A 171 2.57 5.07 -8.38
N GLY A 172 2.10 6.29 -8.08
CA GLY A 172 0.79 6.78 -8.49
C GLY A 172 -0.34 5.89 -7.97
N LEU A 173 -0.30 5.52 -6.69
CA LEU A 173 -1.35 4.72 -6.02
C LEU A 173 -2.47 5.58 -5.43
N ASP A 174 -2.34 6.89 -5.53
CA ASP A 174 -3.27 7.89 -5.02
C ASP A 174 -4.13 8.53 -6.11
N GLU A 175 -3.93 8.14 -7.37
CA GLU A 175 -4.63 8.73 -8.49
C GLU A 175 -6.07 8.22 -8.62
N GLY A 176 -7.02 9.16 -8.70
CA GLY A 176 -8.40 8.85 -9.00
C GLY A 176 -8.61 8.60 -10.49
N THR A 177 -9.72 7.97 -10.82
CA THR A 177 -10.20 7.79 -12.20
C THR A 177 -11.58 8.42 -12.35
N ALA A 178 -11.93 8.81 -13.57
CA ALA A 178 -13.28 9.21 -13.93
C ALA A 178 -13.70 8.39 -15.16
N VAL A 179 -14.69 7.52 -15.00
CA VAL A 179 -15.18 6.62 -16.06
C VAL A 179 -16.55 7.09 -16.52
N THR A 180 -16.76 7.18 -17.83
CA THR A 180 -18.07 7.48 -18.41
C THR A 180 -19.03 6.29 -18.24
N THR A 181 -20.25 6.56 -17.82
CA THR A 181 -21.34 5.61 -17.69
C THR A 181 -22.56 6.09 -18.50
N PRO A 182 -23.60 5.26 -18.70
CA PRO A 182 -24.83 5.69 -19.36
C PRO A 182 -25.52 6.88 -18.67
N ASP A 183 -25.31 7.05 -17.36
CA ASP A 183 -25.95 8.08 -16.53
C ASP A 183 -25.04 9.30 -16.24
N GLY A 184 -23.84 9.33 -16.83
CA GLY A 184 -22.85 10.40 -16.65
C GLY A 184 -21.44 9.87 -16.44
N TYR A 185 -20.89 10.11 -15.26
CA TYR A 185 -19.54 9.73 -14.88
C TYR A 185 -19.49 9.15 -13.48
N VAL A 186 -18.50 8.29 -13.22
CA VAL A 186 -18.15 7.83 -11.88
C VAL A 186 -16.69 8.19 -11.61
N VAL A 187 -16.49 9.08 -10.64
CA VAL A 187 -15.18 9.32 -10.03
C VAL A 187 -14.91 8.19 -9.04
N SER A 188 -13.74 7.57 -9.09
CA SER A 188 -13.38 6.45 -8.23
C SER A 188 -11.94 6.53 -7.74
N PHE A 189 -11.74 6.19 -6.48
CA PHE A 189 -10.45 6.00 -5.83
C PHE A 189 -10.45 4.69 -5.06
N THR A 190 -9.28 4.05 -5.01
CA THR A 190 -8.99 2.96 -4.08
C THR A 190 -7.72 3.31 -3.33
N ARG A 191 -7.76 3.28 -2.00
CA ARG A 191 -6.63 3.66 -1.16
C ARG A 191 -6.37 2.60 -0.10
N ASP A 192 -5.13 2.13 -0.06
CA ASP A 192 -4.61 1.27 1.00
C ASP A 192 -4.70 2.00 2.34
N LEU A 193 -5.15 1.28 3.38
CA LEU A 193 -5.18 1.73 4.77
C LEU A 193 -4.23 0.87 5.63
N LEU A 194 -3.34 0.11 4.99
CA LEU A 194 -2.44 -0.83 5.64
C LEU A 194 -3.26 -1.83 6.48
N TRP A 195 -2.77 -2.15 7.67
CA TRP A 195 -3.43 -3.06 8.60
C TRP A 195 -4.26 -2.35 9.68
N THR A 196 -4.57 -1.06 9.51
CA THR A 196 -5.38 -0.33 10.50
C THR A 196 -6.79 -0.92 10.57
N PRO A 197 -7.30 -1.33 11.76
CA PRO A 197 -8.63 -1.91 11.91
C PRO A 197 -9.74 -1.05 11.29
N LEU A 198 -10.76 -1.69 10.71
CA LEU A 198 -11.86 -0.96 10.08
C LEU A 198 -12.61 -0.06 11.06
N ASP A 199 -12.73 -0.44 12.32
CA ASP A 199 -13.37 0.39 13.35
C ASP A 199 -12.59 1.69 13.59
N ASP A 200 -11.25 1.65 13.58
CA ASP A 200 -10.40 2.84 13.73
C ASP A 200 -10.47 3.71 12.48
N ALA A 201 -10.46 3.08 11.29
CA ALA A 201 -10.64 3.76 10.02
C ALA A 201 -12.03 4.44 9.93
N TRP A 202 -13.07 3.78 10.42
CA TRP A 202 -14.42 4.30 10.52
C TRP A 202 -14.53 5.43 11.54
N ALA A 203 -13.86 5.30 12.69
CA ALA A 203 -13.79 6.36 13.70
C ALA A 203 -13.13 7.63 13.13
N ALA A 204 -12.12 7.49 12.28
CA ALA A 204 -11.50 8.62 11.58
C ALA A 204 -12.45 9.33 10.60
N LEU A 205 -13.38 8.61 9.96
CA LEU A 205 -14.43 9.22 9.13
C LEU A 205 -15.51 9.91 9.97
N THR A 206 -15.94 9.27 11.05
CA THR A 206 -17.11 9.66 11.83
C THR A 206 -16.81 10.60 12.99
N GLY A 207 -15.54 10.74 13.37
CA GLY A 207 -15.14 11.35 14.64
C GLY A 207 -15.57 10.52 15.86
N GLY A 208 -15.83 9.22 15.67
CA GLY A 208 -16.33 8.31 16.70
C GLY A 208 -17.82 8.44 17.03
N GLY A 209 -18.57 9.24 16.26
CA GLY A 209 -20.02 9.42 16.42
C GLY A 209 -20.83 8.37 15.67
N GLU A 210 -22.08 8.18 16.10
CA GLU A 210 -23.07 7.38 15.35
C GLU A 210 -23.52 8.14 14.08
N VAL A 211 -23.77 7.39 13.01
CA VAL A 211 -24.23 7.95 11.73
C VAL A 211 -25.54 7.27 11.34
N GLU A 212 -26.57 8.08 11.11
CA GLU A 212 -27.91 7.62 10.76
C GLU A 212 -28.34 8.16 9.39
N ALA A 213 -29.17 7.40 8.68
CA ALA A 213 -29.78 7.86 7.44
C ALA A 213 -30.60 9.15 7.66
N ALA A 214 -30.69 9.97 6.61
CA ALA A 214 -31.33 11.29 6.59
C ALA A 214 -30.70 12.35 7.51
N THR A 215 -29.54 12.10 8.12
CA THR A 215 -28.76 13.10 8.87
C THR A 215 -27.65 13.71 8.01
N ALA A 216 -26.95 14.72 8.53
CA ALA A 216 -25.77 15.26 7.85
C ALA A 216 -24.61 14.26 7.92
N PRO A 217 -23.84 14.07 6.84
CA PRO A 217 -22.68 13.18 6.87
C PRO A 217 -21.62 13.72 7.83
N PRO A 218 -20.81 12.82 8.41
CA PRO A 218 -19.78 13.22 9.36
C PRO A 218 -18.71 14.08 8.69
N VAL A 219 -18.10 14.99 9.48
CA VAL A 219 -17.12 15.97 8.98
C VAL A 219 -15.89 15.31 8.35
N GLY A 220 -15.49 14.12 8.81
CA GLY A 220 -14.35 13.38 8.25
C GLY A 220 -14.62 12.75 6.89
N ALA A 221 -15.89 12.65 6.46
CA ALA A 221 -16.27 12.09 5.16
C ALA A 221 -16.50 13.16 4.08
N VAL A 222 -16.51 14.45 4.42
CA VAL A 222 -16.82 15.55 3.50
C VAL A 222 -15.62 16.48 3.31
N ASN A 223 -15.56 17.18 2.17
CA ASN A 223 -14.52 18.16 1.88
C ASN A 223 -15.11 19.52 1.47
N ASP A 224 -14.23 20.53 1.34
CA ASP A 224 -14.62 21.92 1.08
C ASP A 224 -15.16 22.15 -0.35
N ASP A 225 -14.85 21.26 -1.30
CA ASP A 225 -15.09 21.48 -2.74
C ASP A 225 -16.29 20.69 -3.29
N VAL A 226 -16.68 19.60 -2.62
CA VAL A 226 -17.84 18.75 -2.98
C VAL A 226 -18.93 18.94 -1.93
N GLY A 227 -20.00 19.65 -2.30
CA GLY A 227 -21.11 19.92 -1.38
C GLY A 227 -21.79 18.63 -0.91
N ALA A 228 -22.19 18.59 0.36
CA ALA A 228 -22.78 17.42 0.99
C ALA A 228 -24.27 17.61 1.31
N GLY A 229 -25.09 16.67 0.89
CA GLY A 229 -26.47 16.46 1.27
C GLY A 229 -26.61 15.35 2.34
N PRO A 230 -27.84 14.90 2.64
CA PRO A 230 -28.07 13.94 3.71
C PRO A 230 -27.52 12.55 3.40
N VAL A 231 -27.19 11.81 4.46
CA VAL A 231 -26.84 10.38 4.43
C VAL A 231 -27.99 9.56 3.86
N THR A 232 -27.68 8.72 2.87
CA THR A 232 -28.62 7.79 2.23
C THR A 232 -28.47 6.37 2.78
N GLU A 233 -27.26 5.98 3.19
CA GLU A 233 -26.95 4.67 3.77
C GLU A 233 -25.85 4.80 4.83
N ALA A 234 -26.02 4.07 5.94
CA ALA A 234 -24.99 3.90 6.96
C ALA A 234 -25.02 2.45 7.46
N ASP A 235 -23.94 1.71 7.24
CA ASP A 235 -23.72 0.34 7.74
C ASP A 235 -22.32 0.26 8.38
N PRO A 236 -22.17 0.68 9.64
CA PRO A 236 -20.88 0.71 10.32
C PRO A 236 -20.26 -0.69 10.48
N PRO A 237 -18.93 -0.85 10.37
CA PRO A 237 -17.93 0.16 10.00
C PRO A 237 -17.64 0.19 8.48
N ARG A 238 -18.54 -0.30 7.63
CA ARG A 238 -18.23 -0.65 6.23
C ARG A 238 -18.69 0.38 5.22
N VAL A 239 -19.92 0.87 5.34
CA VAL A 239 -20.53 1.69 4.29
C VAL A 239 -21.03 3.00 4.84
N LEU A 240 -20.63 4.08 4.17
CA LEU A 240 -21.26 5.39 4.30
C LEU A 240 -21.59 5.92 2.91
N GLU A 241 -22.87 6.17 2.64
CA GLU A 241 -23.31 6.83 1.43
C GLU A 241 -24.15 8.07 1.76
N TYR A 242 -23.93 9.13 0.99
CA TYR A 242 -24.73 10.34 1.10
C TYR A 242 -24.91 11.01 -0.26
N THR A 243 -25.95 11.81 -0.38
CA THR A 243 -26.16 12.64 -1.57
C THR A 243 -25.12 13.76 -1.60
N TRP A 244 -24.50 14.06 -2.74
CA TRP A 244 -23.72 15.29 -2.90
C TRP A 244 -24.50 16.33 -3.70
N THR A 245 -24.21 17.61 -3.46
CA THR A 245 -24.95 18.75 -4.00
C THR A 245 -24.05 19.62 -4.88
N HIS A 246 -24.61 20.13 -5.97
CA HIS A 246 -24.01 21.17 -6.80
C HIS A 246 -24.94 22.39 -6.78
N GLU A 247 -24.41 23.56 -6.42
CA GLU A 247 -25.19 24.82 -6.32
C GLU A 247 -26.47 24.68 -5.45
N GLY A 248 -26.42 23.83 -4.42
CA GLY A 248 -27.53 23.59 -3.50
C GLY A 248 -28.57 22.56 -3.97
N ALA A 249 -28.44 22.03 -5.20
CA ALA A 249 -29.30 20.96 -5.70
C ALA A 249 -28.60 19.60 -5.59
N ALA A 250 -29.36 18.53 -5.31
CA ALA A 250 -28.83 17.17 -5.32
C ALA A 250 -28.32 16.81 -6.72
N ALA A 251 -27.09 16.31 -6.80
CA ALA A 251 -26.41 16.01 -8.06
C ALA A 251 -26.12 14.51 -8.23
N GLY A 252 -25.83 13.79 -7.15
CA GLY A 252 -25.57 12.36 -7.18
C GLY A 252 -25.24 11.84 -5.78
N THR A 253 -24.48 10.77 -5.69
CA THR A 253 -24.04 10.15 -4.45
C THR A 253 -22.52 10.15 -4.30
N VAL A 254 -22.06 10.23 -3.06
CA VAL A 254 -20.69 9.87 -2.66
C VAL A 254 -20.82 8.64 -1.77
N ARG A 255 -20.04 7.60 -2.07
CA ARG A 255 -20.02 6.35 -1.32
C ARG A 255 -18.60 6.06 -0.86
N TRP A 256 -18.46 5.80 0.42
CA TRP A 256 -17.28 5.29 1.09
C TRP A 256 -17.52 3.82 1.45
N GLU A 257 -16.61 2.95 1.04
CA GLU A 257 -16.64 1.53 1.40
C GLU A 257 -15.31 1.12 2.01
N LEU A 258 -15.33 0.70 3.28
CA LEU A 258 -14.19 0.16 4.00
C LEU A 258 -14.19 -1.36 3.90
N ILE A 259 -13.12 -1.91 3.34
CA ILE A 259 -13.03 -3.32 2.99
C ILE A 259 -11.82 -3.94 3.69
N HIS A 260 -12.06 -5.04 4.40
CA HIS A 260 -11.03 -5.89 4.95
C HIS A 260 -10.76 -7.05 3.98
N ASP A 261 -9.50 -7.22 3.61
CA ASP A 261 -8.98 -8.41 2.97
C ASP A 261 -8.00 -9.09 3.94
N PRO A 262 -8.19 -10.39 4.25
CA PRO A 262 -7.34 -11.08 5.23
C PRO A 262 -5.89 -11.23 4.79
N GLU A 263 -5.59 -11.11 3.49
CA GLU A 263 -4.25 -11.26 2.94
C GLU A 263 -3.63 -9.93 2.50
N LEU A 264 -4.45 -8.99 2.03
CA LEU A 264 -3.99 -7.70 1.49
C LEU A 264 -4.20 -6.51 2.43
N GLY A 265 -4.81 -6.74 3.60
CA GLY A 265 -5.08 -5.69 4.59
C GLY A 265 -6.36 -4.91 4.31
N ASN A 266 -6.41 -3.68 4.81
CA ASN A 266 -7.61 -2.85 4.79
C ASN A 266 -7.48 -1.77 3.72
N ARG A 267 -8.59 -1.46 3.06
CA ARG A 267 -8.64 -0.37 2.06
C ARG A 267 -9.94 0.40 2.16
N VAL A 268 -9.92 1.59 1.58
CA VAL A 268 -11.12 2.38 1.29
C VAL A 268 -11.32 2.47 -0.22
N GLU A 269 -12.55 2.23 -0.65
CA GLU A 269 -13.05 2.53 -1.98
C GLU A 269 -13.99 3.73 -1.89
N LEU A 270 -13.67 4.80 -2.61
CA LEU A 270 -14.49 6.00 -2.68
C LEU A 270 -15.03 6.16 -4.10
N THR A 271 -16.35 6.33 -4.23
CA THR A 271 -16.98 6.68 -5.50
C THR A 271 -17.83 7.93 -5.40
N GLN A 272 -17.87 8.72 -6.46
CA GLN A 272 -18.82 9.81 -6.64
C GLN A 272 -19.48 9.71 -8.02
N THR A 273 -20.81 9.64 -8.05
CA THR A 273 -21.58 9.69 -9.31
C THR A 273 -21.76 11.14 -9.74
N VAL A 274 -21.49 11.46 -11.01
CA VAL A 274 -21.59 12.82 -11.56
C VAL A 274 -22.45 12.78 -12.82
N PRO A 275 -23.60 13.48 -12.87
CA PRO A 275 -24.43 13.56 -14.07
C PRO A 275 -23.67 14.09 -15.28
N GLU A 276 -24.05 13.66 -16.48
CA GLU A 276 -23.39 14.06 -17.74
C GLU A 276 -23.26 15.59 -17.88
N HIS A 277 -24.32 16.33 -17.56
CA HIS A 277 -24.35 17.80 -17.67
C HIS A 277 -23.40 18.52 -16.69
N LEU A 278 -22.86 17.81 -15.68
CA LEU A 278 -21.89 18.34 -14.72
C LEU A 278 -20.46 17.85 -15.00
N GLY A 279 -20.16 17.33 -16.19
CA GLY A 279 -18.81 16.83 -16.53
C GLY A 279 -17.67 17.84 -16.31
N SER A 280 -17.95 19.15 -16.32
CA SER A 280 -16.95 20.20 -16.05
C SER A 280 -16.44 20.20 -14.60
N VAL A 281 -17.14 19.56 -13.66
CA VAL A 281 -16.71 19.50 -12.25
C VAL A 281 -15.69 18.38 -11.98
N LEU A 282 -15.47 17.47 -12.94
CA LEU A 282 -14.62 16.28 -12.75
C LEU A 282 -13.19 16.61 -12.28
N PRO A 283 -12.46 17.60 -12.85
CA PRO A 283 -11.13 17.95 -12.34
C PRO A 283 -11.13 18.40 -10.88
N THR A 284 -12.15 19.17 -10.47
CA THR A 284 -12.31 19.65 -9.10
C THR A 284 -12.65 18.49 -8.16
N ALA A 285 -13.59 17.62 -8.53
CA ALA A 285 -13.97 16.45 -7.74
C ALA A 285 -12.79 15.49 -7.54
N LEU A 286 -12.04 15.18 -8.61
CA LEU A 286 -10.84 14.34 -8.52
C LEU A 286 -9.78 14.96 -7.59
N ALA A 287 -9.50 16.25 -7.73
CA ALA A 287 -8.51 16.92 -6.90
C ALA A 287 -8.90 16.99 -5.42
N ALA A 288 -10.18 17.24 -5.15
CA ALA A 288 -10.71 17.29 -3.80
C ALA A 288 -10.62 15.92 -3.12
N TRP A 289 -11.08 14.86 -3.79
CA TRP A 289 -11.03 13.52 -3.21
C TRP A 289 -9.61 12.97 -3.07
N HIS A 290 -8.72 13.25 -4.02
CA HIS A 290 -7.30 12.95 -3.88
C HIS A 290 -6.74 13.60 -2.61
N THR A 291 -6.91 14.90 -2.47
CA THR A 291 -6.45 15.67 -1.30
C THR A 291 -7.05 15.15 0.00
N HIS A 292 -8.35 14.82 0.00
CA HIS A 292 -9.04 14.29 1.15
C HIS A 292 -8.48 12.93 1.56
N LEU A 293 -8.27 12.03 0.60
CA LEU A 293 -7.76 10.69 0.86
C LEU A 293 -6.29 10.69 1.33
N GLU A 294 -5.46 11.65 0.90
CA GLU A 294 -4.12 11.88 1.48
C GLU A 294 -4.23 12.18 2.99
N ARG A 295 -5.14 13.09 3.37
CA ARG A 295 -5.36 13.44 4.78
C ARG A 295 -6.01 12.32 5.58
N TYR A 296 -6.96 11.63 4.99
CA TYR A 296 -7.64 10.51 5.61
C TYR A 296 -6.66 9.37 5.90
N PHE A 297 -5.82 9.00 4.92
CA PHE A 297 -4.76 8.02 5.10
C PHE A 297 -3.81 8.38 6.25
N ALA A 298 -3.40 9.65 6.33
CA ALA A 298 -2.56 10.13 7.43
C ALA A 298 -3.28 10.02 8.79
N ALA A 299 -4.55 10.46 8.86
CA ALA A 299 -5.34 10.43 10.09
C ALA A 299 -5.58 9.01 10.61
N VAL A 300 -5.88 8.06 9.73
CA VAL A 300 -6.02 6.63 10.04
C VAL A 300 -4.70 6.03 10.57
N ASN A 301 -3.57 6.65 10.25
CA ASN A 301 -2.24 6.26 10.73
C ASN A 301 -1.72 7.17 11.87
N GLY A 302 -2.61 7.90 12.55
CA GLY A 302 -2.30 8.69 13.74
C GLY A 302 -1.77 10.11 13.48
N ASP A 303 -1.70 10.55 12.22
CA ASP A 303 -1.28 11.89 11.83
C ASP A 303 -2.47 12.72 11.32
N VAL A 304 -3.12 13.42 12.24
CA VAL A 304 -4.29 14.27 11.94
C VAL A 304 -3.83 15.62 11.40
N ARG A 305 -3.99 15.81 10.08
CA ARG A 305 -3.54 17.02 9.36
C ARG A 305 -4.68 18.03 9.15
N GLY A 306 -4.43 19.29 9.49
CA GLY A 306 -5.29 20.43 9.14
C GLY A 306 -4.49 21.73 9.00
N PRO A 307 -5.07 22.80 8.42
CA PRO A 307 -6.37 22.88 7.74
C PRO A 307 -6.37 22.27 6.32
N TRP A 308 -7.48 22.40 5.56
CA TRP A 308 -7.59 21.97 4.17
C TRP A 308 -6.45 22.56 3.30
N PRO A 309 -5.63 21.74 2.61
CA PRO A 309 -4.46 22.20 1.88
C PRO A 309 -4.88 22.72 0.49
N ARG A 310 -5.37 23.96 0.45
CA ARG A 310 -5.89 24.58 -0.78
C ARG A 310 -4.89 24.53 -1.93
N GLU A 311 -3.63 24.89 -1.71
CA GLU A 311 -2.60 24.89 -2.76
C GLU A 311 -2.43 23.49 -3.40
N ARG A 312 -2.44 22.43 -2.58
CA ARG A 312 -2.37 21.04 -3.06
C ARG A 312 -3.58 20.66 -3.89
N ALA A 313 -4.78 21.03 -3.45
CA ALA A 313 -6.01 20.80 -4.21
C ALA A 313 -6.00 21.56 -5.55
N GLU A 314 -5.47 22.78 -5.59
CA GLU A 314 -5.36 23.55 -6.84
C GLU A 314 -4.35 22.95 -7.82
N GLU A 315 -3.19 22.51 -7.32
CA GLU A 315 -2.18 21.79 -8.10
C GLU A 315 -2.77 20.53 -8.74
N LEU A 316 -3.41 19.68 -7.93
CA LEU A 316 -4.02 18.44 -8.39
C LEU A 316 -5.15 18.69 -9.39
N ARG A 317 -5.96 19.74 -9.20
CA ARG A 317 -7.01 20.13 -10.15
C ARG A 317 -6.42 20.49 -11.51
N GLY A 318 -5.30 21.23 -11.54
CA GLY A 318 -4.58 21.51 -12.78
C GLY A 318 -4.10 20.23 -13.48
N ARG A 319 -3.54 19.29 -12.70
CA ARG A 319 -3.07 17.98 -13.21
C ARG A 319 -4.23 17.15 -13.79
N TYR A 320 -5.34 17.03 -13.07
CA TYR A 320 -6.50 16.27 -13.52
C TYR A 320 -7.19 16.92 -14.72
N ALA A 321 -7.27 18.26 -14.78
CA ALA A 321 -7.79 18.97 -15.95
C ALA A 321 -6.95 18.65 -17.21
N ALA A 322 -5.62 18.75 -17.11
CA ALA A 322 -4.73 18.42 -18.22
C ALA A 322 -4.85 16.95 -18.67
N ARG A 323 -5.16 16.03 -17.76
CA ARG A 323 -5.35 14.60 -18.06
C ARG A 323 -6.68 14.30 -18.75
N LEU A 324 -7.73 15.06 -18.44
CA LEU A 324 -9.09 14.84 -18.98
C LEU A 324 -9.32 15.49 -20.36
N GLY A 325 -8.48 16.45 -20.78
CA GLY A 325 -8.54 17.11 -22.09
C GLY A 325 -9.15 18.49 -22.04
#